data_AF-Q16WB1-F1
#
_entry.id   AF-Q16WB1-F1
#
_cell.length_a   1.000
_cell.length_b   1.000
_cell.length_c   1.000
_cell.angle_alpha   90.00
_cell.angle_beta   90.00
_cell.angle_gamma   90.00
#
_symmetry.space_group_name_H-M   'P 1'
#
loop_
_entity.id
_entity.type
_entity.pdbx_description
1 polymer ?
#
loop_
_entity_poly.entity_id
_entity_poly.type
_entity_poly.pdbx_seq_one_letter_code
_entity_poly.pdbx_strand_id
1 'polypeptide(L)'
;MPLIVITGLPSSGKSTRAAQIQNLFEDRGKTVHLVSEWKCIQLAGYDKNDYFNDPQKEKLIRSNVKSEALRFLNKDDLVIVDGANYIKGYRYEIFCASKASRTTQCTVYCAITKDQAWNFNETREAEAEKYREDIFEALCLRYEEPQHNNRWDSPLFTVFPEEELDDDQLYKATYATSALVPNLSTQNPPLSSTNFLFEMDKITQNVIEQILSARKLGLIGSVKISGAGDILAEVPADMNASQLNRYRRQFLNYMKLHTTAAVTIDKIPSMFVQFLNSNCE
;
A
#
# COMPACT_ATOMS: atom_id res chain seq x y z
N MET A 1 -7.09 12.40 -3.10
CA MET A 1 -8.02 11.27 -2.93
C MET A 1 -7.95 10.85 -1.49
N PRO A 2 -8.87 11.29 -0.65
CA PRO A 2 -8.48 11.49 0.72
C PRO A 2 -8.99 10.37 1.61
N LEU A 3 -8.06 9.79 2.33
CA LEU A 3 -8.35 9.03 3.53
C LEU A 3 -8.19 9.97 4.72
N ILE A 4 -9.24 10.17 5.50
CA ILE A 4 -9.16 10.87 6.78
C ILE A 4 -9.06 9.81 7.88
N VAL A 5 -8.03 9.91 8.72
CA VAL A 5 -7.83 9.06 9.89
C VAL A 5 -8.02 9.92 11.12
N ILE A 6 -9.04 9.62 11.92
CA ILE A 6 -9.32 10.35 13.15
C ILE A 6 -8.65 9.65 14.33
N THR A 7 -7.94 10.38 15.18
CA THR A 7 -7.26 9.81 16.35
C THR A 7 -7.40 10.72 17.56
N GLY A 8 -7.25 10.16 18.75
CA GLY A 8 -7.40 10.88 20.02
C GLY A 8 -7.70 9.92 21.16
N LEU A 9 -7.61 10.42 22.39
CA LEU A 9 -7.94 9.66 23.60
C LEU A 9 -9.36 9.04 23.54
N PRO A 10 -9.64 7.97 24.31
CA PRO A 10 -11.00 7.47 24.46
C PRO A 10 -11.95 8.62 24.81
N SER A 11 -13.13 8.65 24.21
CA SER A 11 -14.13 9.71 24.44
C SER A 11 -13.73 11.13 24.01
N SER A 12 -12.69 11.32 23.19
CA SER A 12 -12.28 12.65 22.70
C SER A 12 -13.17 13.32 21.64
N GLY A 13 -14.40 12.85 21.44
CA GLY A 13 -15.30 13.40 20.41
C GLY A 13 -14.96 12.99 18.98
N LYS A 14 -14.14 11.95 18.78
CA LYS A 14 -13.77 11.44 17.44
C LYS A 14 -14.97 11.19 16.53
N SER A 15 -15.96 10.43 17.01
CA SER A 15 -17.16 10.12 16.23
C SER A 15 -18.01 11.37 15.93
N THR A 16 -18.06 12.33 16.85
CA THR A 16 -18.69 13.64 16.61
C THR A 16 -17.99 14.39 15.48
N ARG A 17 -16.65 14.46 15.52
CA ARG A 17 -15.86 15.08 14.44
C ARG A 17 -15.99 14.32 13.13
N ALA A 18 -16.04 12.99 13.17
CA ALA A 18 -16.25 12.15 12.00
C ALA A 18 -17.58 12.48 11.29
N ALA A 19 -18.66 12.61 12.06
CA ALA A 19 -19.98 12.96 11.55
C ALA A 19 -20.02 14.40 10.99
N GLN A 20 -19.40 15.36 11.69
CA GLN A 20 -19.27 16.74 11.20
C GLN A 20 -18.54 16.79 9.86
N ILE A 21 -17.40 16.11 9.76
CA ILE A 21 -16.61 16.02 8.52
C ILE A 21 -17.44 15.33 7.43
N GLN A 22 -18.14 14.25 7.75
CA GLN A 22 -19.00 13.58 6.78
C GLN A 22 -20.03 14.55 6.18
N ASN A 23 -20.82 15.23 7.03
CA ASN A 23 -21.84 16.18 6.59
C ASN A 23 -21.24 17.29 5.72
N LEU A 24 -20.12 17.87 6.15
CA LEU A 24 -19.41 18.92 5.41
C LEU A 24 -19.05 18.51 3.98
N PHE A 25 -18.53 17.30 3.79
CA PHE A 25 -18.15 16.81 2.46
C PHE A 25 -19.37 16.38 1.63
N GLU A 26 -20.39 15.80 2.26
CA GLU A 26 -21.66 15.47 1.61
C GLU A 26 -22.39 16.74 1.12
N ASP A 27 -22.42 17.81 1.91
CA ASP A 27 -22.98 19.12 1.53
C ASP A 27 -22.25 19.75 0.33
N ARG A 28 -20.97 19.41 0.15
CA ARG A 28 -20.17 19.79 -1.04
C ARG A 28 -20.32 18.81 -2.21
N GLY A 29 -21.29 17.90 -2.15
CA GLY A 29 -21.61 16.94 -3.20
C GLY A 29 -20.59 15.81 -3.35
N LYS A 30 -19.85 15.47 -2.28
CA LYS A 30 -18.93 14.32 -2.28
C LYS A 30 -19.62 13.08 -1.73
N THR A 31 -19.29 11.93 -2.32
CA THR A 31 -19.58 10.64 -1.69
C THR A 31 -18.61 10.43 -0.53
N VAL A 32 -19.14 10.13 0.65
CA VAL A 32 -18.34 9.88 1.86
C VAL A 32 -18.64 8.49 2.41
N HIS A 33 -17.59 7.73 2.69
CA HIS A 33 -17.67 6.43 3.35
C HIS A 33 -17.11 6.55 4.77
N LEU A 34 -17.99 6.53 5.77
CA LEU A 34 -17.61 6.51 7.18
C LEU A 34 -17.43 5.06 7.65
N VAL A 35 -16.17 4.66 7.89
CA VAL A 35 -15.81 3.36 8.46
C VAL A 35 -15.62 3.53 9.96
N SER A 36 -16.56 2.99 10.74
CA SER A 36 -16.60 3.13 12.19
C SER A 36 -16.16 1.84 12.89
N GLU A 37 -15.10 1.91 13.71
CA GLU A 37 -14.65 0.81 14.56
C GLU A 37 -15.77 0.35 15.51
N TRP A 38 -16.54 1.30 16.07
CA TRP A 38 -17.66 0.99 16.95
C TRP A 38 -18.72 0.14 16.26
N LYS A 39 -19.07 0.49 15.00
CA LYS A 39 -20.01 -0.30 14.21
C LYS A 39 -19.47 -1.71 13.95
N CYS A 40 -18.18 -1.87 13.69
CA CYS A 40 -17.56 -3.19 13.53
C CYS A 40 -17.60 -4.02 14.84
N ILE A 41 -17.39 -3.38 16.01
CA ILE A 41 -17.50 -4.03 17.33
C ILE A 41 -18.94 -4.52 17.56
N GLN A 42 -19.93 -3.67 17.29
CA GLN A 42 -21.35 -4.03 17.43
C GLN A 42 -21.76 -5.17 16.50
N LEU A 43 -21.33 -5.13 15.24
CA LEU A 43 -21.61 -6.21 14.26
C LEU A 43 -20.97 -7.54 14.65
N ALA A 44 -19.82 -7.50 15.35
CA ALA A 44 -19.19 -8.70 15.90
C ALA A 44 -19.85 -9.20 17.21
N GLY A 45 -20.83 -8.46 17.74
CA GLY A 45 -21.54 -8.81 18.97
C GLY A 45 -20.69 -8.66 20.23
N TYR A 46 -19.67 -7.81 20.20
CA TYR A 46 -18.80 -7.59 21.36
C TYR A 46 -19.31 -6.43 22.22
N ASP A 47 -19.24 -6.60 23.54
CA ASP A 47 -19.31 -5.49 24.48
C ASP A 47 -18.06 -4.59 24.37
N LYS A 48 -18.23 -3.29 24.61
CA LYS A 48 -17.18 -2.30 24.46
C LYS A 48 -15.99 -2.55 25.40
N ASN A 49 -16.26 -2.81 26.66
CA ASN A 49 -15.21 -3.01 27.67
C ASN A 49 -14.54 -4.37 27.48
N ASP A 50 -15.31 -5.41 27.18
CA ASP A 50 -14.78 -6.75 26.89
C ASP A 50 -13.97 -6.81 25.60
N TYR A 51 -14.27 -5.93 24.63
CA TYR A 51 -13.49 -5.77 23.41
C TYR A 51 -12.11 -5.19 23.72
N PHE A 52 -12.06 -4.03 24.41
CA PHE A 52 -10.80 -3.33 24.70
C PHE A 52 -9.93 -4.01 25.77
N ASN A 53 -10.47 -5.01 26.46
CA ASN A 53 -9.75 -5.88 27.38
C ASN A 53 -9.11 -7.11 26.69
N ASP A 54 -9.39 -7.35 25.40
CA ASP A 54 -8.89 -8.51 24.66
C ASP A 54 -8.10 -8.08 23.40
N PRO A 55 -6.75 -8.13 23.46
CA PRO A 55 -5.90 -7.74 22.34
C PRO A 55 -6.13 -8.53 21.03
N GLN A 56 -6.65 -9.76 21.11
CA GLN A 56 -6.96 -10.56 19.91
C GLN A 56 -8.19 -10.02 19.20
N LYS A 57 -9.24 -9.64 19.96
CA LYS A 57 -10.41 -8.97 19.41
C LYS A 57 -10.02 -7.62 18.80
N GLU A 58 -9.20 -6.84 19.50
CA GLU A 58 -8.70 -5.56 18.97
C GLU A 58 -7.92 -5.73 17.66
N LYS A 59 -7.07 -6.75 17.57
CA LYS A 59 -6.35 -7.05 16.32
C LYS A 59 -7.29 -7.43 15.18
N LEU A 60 -8.30 -8.26 15.45
CA LEU A 60 -9.27 -8.71 14.47
C LEU A 60 -10.08 -7.53 13.91
N ILE A 61 -10.68 -6.72 14.79
CA ILE A 61 -11.50 -5.59 14.37
C ILE A 61 -10.66 -4.53 13.64
N ARG A 62 -9.45 -4.22 14.11
CA ARG A 62 -8.55 -3.31 13.38
C ARG A 62 -8.24 -3.81 11.96
N SER A 63 -8.08 -5.13 11.77
CA SER A 63 -7.91 -5.72 10.44
C SER A 63 -9.18 -5.57 9.58
N ASN A 64 -10.36 -5.72 10.18
CA ASN A 64 -11.63 -5.54 9.48
C ASN A 64 -11.85 -4.09 9.08
N VAL A 65 -11.68 -3.13 10.00
CA VAL A 65 -11.77 -1.68 9.74
C VAL A 65 -10.83 -1.27 8.61
N LYS A 66 -9.58 -1.73 8.66
CA LYS A 66 -8.58 -1.48 7.61
C LYS A 66 -9.04 -2.05 6.26
N SER A 67 -9.52 -3.28 6.25
CA SER A 67 -9.98 -3.94 5.03
C SER A 67 -11.22 -3.24 4.44
N GLU A 68 -12.15 -2.81 5.27
CA GLU A 68 -13.34 -2.07 4.88
C GLU A 68 -12.97 -0.70 4.30
N ALA A 69 -12.11 0.07 4.98
CA ALA A 69 -11.60 1.34 4.47
C ALA A 69 -10.93 1.17 3.11
N LEU A 70 -10.08 0.15 2.95
CA LEU A 70 -9.39 -0.16 1.69
C LEU A 70 -10.34 -0.49 0.54
N ARG A 71 -11.51 -1.09 0.81
CA ARG A 71 -12.51 -1.41 -0.23
C ARG A 71 -13.15 -0.17 -0.83
N PHE A 72 -13.27 0.89 -0.04
CA PHE A 72 -13.85 2.16 -0.47
C PHE A 72 -12.82 3.13 -1.07
N LEU A 73 -11.53 2.88 -0.88
CA LEU A 73 -10.48 3.72 -1.46
C LEU A 73 -10.55 3.68 -3.00
N ASN A 74 -10.92 4.79 -3.60
CA ASN A 74 -10.96 4.98 -5.03
C ASN A 74 -10.45 6.38 -5.44
N LYS A 75 -10.84 6.85 -6.63
CA LYS A 75 -10.41 8.12 -7.23
C LYS A 75 -11.40 9.28 -7.10
N ASP A 76 -12.54 9.08 -6.45
CA ASP A 76 -13.63 10.07 -6.37
C ASP A 76 -14.17 10.28 -4.94
N ASP A 77 -14.25 9.22 -4.14
CA ASP A 77 -14.90 9.23 -2.82
C ASP A 77 -13.94 9.58 -1.67
N LEU A 78 -14.50 10.16 -0.60
CA LEU A 78 -13.79 10.35 0.67
C LEU A 78 -14.00 9.12 1.57
N VAL A 79 -12.94 8.64 2.22
CA VAL A 79 -13.04 7.61 3.26
C VAL A 79 -12.63 8.20 4.60
N ILE A 80 -13.47 8.06 5.61
CA ILE A 80 -13.19 8.49 6.98
C ILE A 80 -13.09 7.25 7.86
N VAL A 81 -11.95 7.09 8.55
CA VAL A 81 -11.73 6.03 9.54
C VAL A 81 -11.96 6.61 10.93
N ASP A 82 -13.17 6.40 11.45
CA ASP A 82 -13.55 6.71 12.83
C ASP A 82 -13.25 5.50 13.73
N GLY A 83 -12.16 5.59 14.47
CA GLY A 83 -11.76 4.54 15.39
C GLY A 83 -10.79 5.07 16.44
N ALA A 84 -10.37 4.20 17.34
CA ALA A 84 -9.44 4.58 18.38
C ALA A 84 -8.08 5.02 17.78
N ASN A 85 -7.59 4.31 16.75
CA ASN A 85 -6.37 4.66 16.00
C ASN A 85 -5.18 5.02 16.91
N TYR A 86 -5.10 4.34 18.07
CA TYR A 86 -4.26 4.74 19.21
C TYR A 86 -2.82 4.25 19.09
N ILE A 87 -2.57 3.25 18.24
CA ILE A 87 -1.24 2.69 18.01
C ILE A 87 -0.63 3.32 16.76
N LYS A 88 0.58 3.86 16.89
CA LYS A 88 1.39 4.45 15.81
C LYS A 88 1.60 3.47 14.67
N GLY A 89 1.89 2.20 14.98
CA GLY A 89 2.05 1.13 13.99
C GLY A 89 0.79 0.90 13.13
N TYR A 90 -0.40 1.03 13.72
CA TYR A 90 -1.65 0.88 12.97
C TYR A 90 -1.90 2.06 12.03
N ARG A 91 -1.65 3.29 12.49
CA ARG A 91 -1.71 4.48 11.62
C ARG A 91 -0.71 4.38 10.47
N TYR A 92 0.50 3.87 10.72
CA TYR A 92 1.48 3.62 9.67
C TYR A 92 0.99 2.60 8.63
N GLU A 93 0.34 1.52 9.07
CA GLU A 93 -0.25 0.55 8.14
C GLU A 93 -1.33 1.18 7.25
N ILE A 94 -2.17 2.03 7.80
CA ILE A 94 -3.19 2.79 7.06
C ILE A 94 -2.54 3.76 6.07
N PHE A 95 -1.48 4.47 6.48
CA PHE A 95 -0.69 5.33 5.60
C PHE A 95 -0.04 4.58 4.45
N CYS A 96 0.51 3.39 4.70
CA CYS A 96 1.09 2.54 3.64
C CYS A 96 0.02 2.10 2.64
N ALA A 97 -1.16 1.75 3.15
CA ALA A 97 -2.33 1.41 2.36
C ALA A 97 -2.77 2.58 1.46
N SER A 98 -2.89 3.79 2.03
CA SER A 98 -3.28 4.98 1.24
C SER A 98 -2.26 5.29 0.15
N LYS A 99 -0.96 5.16 0.46
CA LYS A 99 0.13 5.34 -0.50
C LYS A 99 0.10 4.31 -1.63
N ALA A 100 -0.15 3.04 -1.33
CA ALA A 100 -0.30 1.98 -2.33
C ALA A 100 -1.47 2.27 -3.28
N SER A 101 -2.57 2.79 -2.74
CA SER A 101 -3.75 3.21 -3.51
C SER A 101 -3.58 4.57 -4.23
N ARG A 102 -2.41 5.22 -4.15
CA ARG A 102 -2.14 6.56 -4.72
C ARG A 102 -3.11 7.62 -4.22
N THR A 103 -3.46 7.52 -2.93
CA THR A 103 -4.40 8.39 -2.24
C THR A 103 -3.66 9.31 -1.27
N THR A 104 -4.21 10.50 -1.03
CA THR A 104 -3.76 11.40 0.04
C THR A 104 -4.32 10.88 1.36
N GLN A 105 -3.59 11.08 2.45
CA GLN A 105 -4.08 10.75 3.79
C GLN A 105 -3.91 11.96 4.69
N CYS A 106 -4.94 12.23 5.48
CA CYS A 106 -5.01 13.32 6.44
C CYS A 106 -5.28 12.75 7.82
N THR A 107 -4.46 13.11 8.80
CA THR A 107 -4.67 12.75 10.20
C THR A 107 -5.36 13.90 10.90
N VAL A 108 -6.54 13.65 11.47
CA VAL A 108 -7.28 14.59 12.32
C VAL A 108 -7.13 14.13 13.76
N TYR A 109 -6.51 14.96 14.58
CA TYR A 109 -6.27 14.70 16.00
C TYR A 109 -7.30 15.45 16.85
N CYS A 110 -8.14 14.69 17.56
CA CYS A 110 -9.06 15.23 18.55
C CYS A 110 -8.34 15.36 19.89
N ALA A 111 -7.84 16.56 20.17
CA ALA A 111 -7.01 16.87 21.32
C ALA A 111 -7.84 17.30 22.52
N ILE A 112 -7.69 16.58 23.63
CA ILE A 112 -8.25 16.92 24.94
C ILE A 112 -7.36 16.38 26.06
N THR A 113 -7.54 16.88 27.27
CA THR A 113 -6.91 16.28 28.45
C THR A 113 -7.60 14.96 28.83
N LYS A 114 -6.87 14.11 29.57
CA LYS A 114 -7.41 12.87 30.12
C LYS A 114 -8.61 13.11 31.05
N ASP A 115 -8.58 14.18 31.84
CA ASP A 115 -9.67 14.52 32.77
C ASP A 115 -10.94 14.94 32.02
N GLN A 116 -10.79 15.73 30.94
CA GLN A 116 -11.91 16.06 30.05
C GLN A 116 -12.47 14.80 29.38
N ALA A 117 -11.60 13.91 28.91
CA ALA A 117 -11.98 12.65 28.28
C ALA A 117 -12.79 11.74 29.24
N TRP A 118 -12.38 11.71 30.52
CA TRP A 118 -13.09 10.96 31.55
C TRP A 118 -14.46 11.57 31.86
N ASN A 119 -14.55 12.89 32.03
CA ASN A 119 -15.83 13.57 32.24
C ASN A 119 -16.80 13.32 31.06
N PHE A 120 -16.31 13.38 29.82
CA PHE A 120 -17.11 13.03 28.64
C PHE A 120 -17.52 11.56 28.60
N ASN A 121 -16.73 10.66 29.19
CA ASN A 121 -17.12 9.26 29.34
C ASN A 121 -18.26 9.09 30.35
N GLU A 122 -18.17 9.75 31.51
CA GLU A 122 -19.18 9.64 32.58
C GLU A 122 -20.54 10.23 32.18
N THR A 123 -20.52 11.30 31.39
CA THR A 123 -21.72 12.03 30.94
C THR A 123 -22.43 11.40 29.74
N ARG A 124 -21.95 10.26 29.22
CA ARG A 124 -22.65 9.54 28.15
C ARG A 124 -24.01 9.03 28.62
N GLU A 125 -25.00 9.12 27.73
CA GLU A 125 -26.36 8.63 27.99
C GLU A 125 -26.42 7.10 28.02
N ALA A 126 -25.77 6.44 27.05
CA ALA A 126 -25.80 5.00 26.91
C ALA A 126 -24.68 4.34 27.74
N GLU A 127 -25.07 3.53 28.73
CA GLU A 127 -24.11 2.81 29.58
C GLU A 127 -23.19 1.87 28.79
N ALA A 128 -23.73 1.22 27.74
CA ALA A 128 -22.95 0.37 26.84
C ALA A 128 -21.85 1.12 26.06
N GLU A 129 -21.94 2.45 25.98
CA GLU A 129 -20.92 3.29 25.36
C GLU A 129 -19.88 3.81 26.35
N LYS A 130 -20.06 3.59 27.66
CA LYS A 130 -19.09 4.01 28.66
C LYS A 130 -17.94 3.02 28.77
N TYR A 131 -16.75 3.57 28.94
CA TYR A 131 -15.59 2.82 29.38
C TYR A 131 -15.63 2.65 30.90
N ARG A 132 -15.30 1.45 31.37
CA ARG A 132 -14.94 1.21 32.77
C ARG A 132 -13.58 1.88 33.03
N GLU A 133 -13.36 2.32 34.26
CA GLU A 133 -12.18 3.12 34.65
C GLU A 133 -10.86 2.41 34.31
N ASP A 134 -10.72 1.13 34.66
CA ASP A 134 -9.55 0.29 34.32
C ASP A 134 -9.29 0.22 32.81
N ILE A 135 -10.33 0.08 31.99
CA ILE A 135 -10.22 0.02 30.53
C ILE A 135 -9.84 1.38 29.96
N PHE A 136 -10.45 2.46 30.46
CA PHE A 136 -10.14 3.83 30.05
C PHE A 136 -8.68 4.18 30.34
N GLU A 137 -8.21 3.89 31.56
CA GLU A 137 -6.82 4.07 31.98
C GLU A 137 -5.85 3.29 31.10
N ALA A 138 -6.14 2.00 30.86
CA ALA A 138 -5.33 1.15 30.00
C ALA A 138 -5.26 1.66 28.55
N LEU A 139 -6.35 2.23 28.02
CA LEU A 139 -6.36 2.82 26.69
C LEU A 139 -5.57 4.13 26.62
N CYS A 140 -5.68 4.98 27.64
CA CYS A 140 -4.91 6.23 27.72
C CYS A 140 -3.40 5.93 27.79
N LEU A 141 -2.99 4.93 28.56
CA LEU A 141 -1.58 4.51 28.66
C LEU A 141 -1.02 3.98 27.33
N ARG A 142 -1.87 3.31 26.54
CA ARG A 142 -1.51 2.76 25.22
C ARG A 142 -1.55 3.80 24.10
N TYR A 143 -2.11 4.98 24.33
CA TYR A 143 -2.30 5.99 23.29
C TYR A 143 -0.97 6.65 22.90
N GLU A 144 -0.59 6.49 21.64
CA GLU A 144 0.56 7.15 21.04
C GLU A 144 0.10 8.35 20.22
N GLU A 145 0.27 9.56 20.76
CA GLU A 145 -0.11 10.81 20.08
C GLU A 145 0.60 10.97 18.73
N PRO A 146 -0.10 11.44 17.67
CA PRO A 146 0.51 11.71 16.36
C PRO A 146 1.61 12.78 16.47
N GLN A 147 2.75 12.54 15.80
CA GLN A 147 3.95 13.37 15.96
C GLN A 147 4.20 14.29 14.75
N HIS A 148 4.25 15.61 14.98
CA HIS A 148 4.49 16.62 13.92
C HIS A 148 5.81 16.43 13.15
N ASN A 149 6.85 15.94 13.81
CA ASN A 149 8.16 15.69 13.19
C ASN A 149 8.15 14.50 12.22
N ASN A 150 7.09 13.71 12.23
CA ASN A 150 6.96 12.51 11.45
C ASN A 150 5.99 12.76 10.30
N ARG A 151 6.51 12.98 9.08
CA ARG A 151 5.70 13.38 7.92
C ARG A 151 4.45 12.52 7.68
N TRP A 152 4.54 11.20 7.93
CA TRP A 152 3.42 10.29 7.71
C TRP A 152 2.44 10.22 8.90
N ASP A 153 2.86 10.63 10.09
CA ASP A 153 2.05 10.60 11.31
C ASP A 153 1.68 12.00 11.82
N SER A 154 2.07 13.03 11.09
CA SER A 154 1.83 14.42 11.48
C SER A 154 0.33 14.69 11.51
N PRO A 155 -0.23 15.21 12.62
CA PRO A 155 -1.62 15.63 12.66
C PRO A 155 -1.76 16.89 11.82
N LEU A 156 -2.39 16.76 10.65
CA LEU A 156 -2.63 17.91 9.75
C LEU A 156 -3.67 18.87 10.35
N PHE A 157 -4.57 18.33 11.17
CA PHE A 157 -5.54 19.09 11.93
C PHE A 157 -5.49 18.62 13.38
N THR A 158 -5.36 19.57 14.29
CA THR A 158 -5.56 19.37 15.73
C THR A 158 -6.82 20.12 16.09
N VAL A 159 -7.79 19.43 16.67
CA VAL A 159 -9.14 19.94 16.90
C VAL A 159 -9.50 19.75 18.36
N PHE A 160 -9.91 20.84 19.02
CA PHE A 160 -10.41 20.84 20.39
C PHE A 160 -11.95 20.77 20.40
N PRO A 161 -12.62 20.26 21.45
CA PRO A 161 -14.08 20.05 21.46
C PRO A 161 -14.91 21.30 21.19
N GLU A 162 -14.45 22.46 21.67
CA GLU A 162 -15.17 23.73 21.59
C GLU A 162 -14.90 24.49 20.28
N GLU A 163 -13.95 24.03 19.46
CA GLU A 163 -13.57 24.69 18.21
C GLU A 163 -14.42 24.25 17.02
N GLU A 164 -14.69 25.17 16.10
CA GLU A 164 -15.26 24.84 14.81
C GLU A 164 -14.18 24.31 13.86
N LEU A 165 -14.56 23.39 12.97
CA LEU A 165 -13.65 22.90 11.95
C LEU A 165 -13.49 23.97 10.85
N ASP A 166 -12.27 24.22 10.38
CA ASP A 166 -12.07 25.02 9.18
C ASP A 166 -12.36 24.16 7.95
N ASP A 167 -13.60 24.27 7.47
CA ASP A 167 -14.10 23.45 6.37
C ASP A 167 -13.30 23.62 5.07
N ASP A 168 -12.87 24.85 4.80
CA ASP A 168 -12.14 25.17 3.58
C ASP A 168 -10.71 24.65 3.63
N GLN A 169 -10.05 24.78 4.79
CA GLN A 169 -8.73 24.22 4.99
C GLN A 169 -8.76 22.69 4.94
N LEU A 170 -9.76 22.07 5.56
CA LEU A 170 -9.94 20.62 5.52
C LEU A 170 -10.18 20.14 4.10
N TYR A 171 -11.08 20.78 3.35
CA TYR A 171 -11.33 20.46 1.95
C TYR A 171 -10.06 20.59 1.08
N LYS A 172 -9.29 21.68 1.25
CA LYS A 172 -8.04 21.91 0.51
C LYS A 172 -6.98 20.86 0.84
N ALA A 173 -6.74 20.56 2.12
CA ALA A 173 -5.78 19.54 2.52
C ALA A 173 -6.12 18.16 1.94
N THR A 174 -7.42 17.89 1.82
CA THR A 174 -8.02 16.62 1.43
C THR A 174 -8.03 16.42 -0.09
N TYR A 175 -8.46 17.43 -0.87
CA TYR A 175 -8.63 17.35 -2.33
C TYR A 175 -7.68 18.22 -3.15
N ALA A 176 -7.13 19.31 -2.62
CA ALA A 176 -6.24 20.22 -3.36
C ALA A 176 -4.74 19.86 -3.22
N THR A 177 -4.41 18.86 -2.41
CA THR A 177 -3.04 18.36 -2.25
C THR A 177 -2.71 17.27 -3.26
N SER A 178 -1.52 17.33 -3.85
CA SER A 178 -1.00 16.28 -4.75
C SER A 178 -0.93 14.92 -4.05
N ALA A 179 -1.34 13.86 -4.76
CA ALA A 179 -1.30 12.49 -4.25
C ALA A 179 0.13 12.04 -3.86
N LEU A 180 0.22 11.15 -2.86
CA LEU A 180 1.49 10.57 -2.44
C LEU A 180 2.08 9.71 -3.57
N VAL A 181 3.33 9.96 -3.96
CA VAL A 181 4.03 9.16 -4.96
C VAL A 181 4.35 7.78 -4.36
N PRO A 182 3.88 6.67 -4.94
CA PRO A 182 4.18 5.33 -4.45
C PRO A 182 5.68 5.06 -4.52
N ASN A 183 6.26 4.51 -3.45
CA ASN A 183 7.63 4.00 -3.51
C ASN A 183 7.60 2.60 -4.13
N LEU A 184 8.73 2.17 -4.72
CA LEU A 184 8.87 0.82 -5.27
C LEU A 184 8.57 -0.29 -4.22
N SER A 185 8.82 -0.03 -2.93
CA SER A 185 8.51 -0.94 -1.82
C SER A 185 7.00 -1.09 -1.52
N THR A 186 6.17 -0.17 -2.01
CA THR A 186 4.70 -0.21 -1.84
C THR A 186 3.98 -0.66 -3.10
N GLN A 187 4.72 -0.90 -4.19
CA GLN A 187 4.16 -1.45 -5.42
C GLN A 187 4.28 -2.97 -5.36
N ASN A 188 3.16 -3.68 -5.46
CA ASN A 188 3.22 -5.10 -5.78
C ASN A 188 3.91 -5.21 -7.14
N PRO A 189 4.99 -5.99 -7.28
CA PRO A 189 5.54 -6.27 -8.58
C PRO A 189 4.40 -6.80 -9.46
N PRO A 190 4.30 -6.35 -10.71
CA PRO A 190 3.35 -6.93 -11.64
C PRO A 190 3.57 -8.44 -11.63
N LEU A 191 2.48 -9.19 -11.48
CA LEU A 191 2.52 -10.64 -11.52
C LEU A 191 3.12 -11.01 -12.88
N SER A 192 4.38 -11.47 -12.89
CA SER A 192 4.93 -12.12 -14.07
C SER A 192 4.02 -13.31 -14.39
N SER A 193 3.81 -13.60 -15.68
CA SER A 193 3.02 -14.78 -16.04
C SER A 193 3.60 -16.00 -15.32
N THR A 194 2.72 -16.88 -14.82
CA THR A 194 3.07 -17.99 -13.92
C THR A 194 4.19 -18.90 -14.48
N ASN A 195 4.45 -18.82 -15.79
CA ASN A 195 5.46 -19.59 -16.52
C ASN A 195 6.62 -18.76 -17.12
N PHE A 196 6.72 -17.45 -16.84
CA PHE A 196 7.66 -16.56 -17.54
C PHE A 196 9.11 -17.01 -17.45
N LEU A 197 9.58 -17.36 -16.25
CA LEU A 197 10.97 -17.78 -16.03
C LEU A 197 11.32 -19.08 -16.77
N PHE A 198 10.38 -20.02 -16.79
CA PHE A 198 10.54 -21.29 -17.49
C PHE A 198 10.57 -21.11 -19.01
N GLU A 199 9.63 -20.31 -19.55
CA GLU A 199 9.61 -19.99 -20.98
C GLU A 199 10.88 -19.22 -21.41
N MET A 200 11.36 -18.28 -20.60
CA MET A 200 12.61 -17.57 -20.85
C MET A 200 13.82 -18.51 -20.88
N ASP A 201 13.90 -19.44 -19.92
CA ASP A 201 14.95 -20.45 -19.85
C ASP A 201 14.96 -21.32 -21.12
N LYS A 202 13.79 -21.75 -21.57
CA LYS A 202 13.59 -22.54 -22.80
C LYS A 202 13.94 -21.77 -24.07
N ILE A 203 13.49 -20.51 -24.19
CA ILE A 203 13.78 -19.66 -25.35
C ILE A 203 15.28 -19.42 -25.48
N THR A 204 15.95 -19.02 -24.40
CA THR A 204 17.40 -18.74 -24.43
C THR A 204 18.21 -19.99 -24.76
N GLN A 205 17.77 -21.17 -24.30
CA GLN A 205 18.38 -22.45 -24.68
C GLN A 205 18.21 -22.73 -26.17
N ASN A 206 17.02 -22.50 -26.73
CA ASN A 206 16.75 -22.68 -28.15
C ASN A 206 17.60 -21.75 -29.04
N VAL A 207 17.85 -20.51 -28.61
CA VAL A 207 18.77 -19.59 -29.31
C VAL A 207 20.18 -20.18 -29.40
N ILE A 208 20.71 -20.74 -28.30
CA ILE A 208 22.03 -21.40 -28.30
C ILE A 208 22.05 -22.58 -29.27
N GLU A 209 21.00 -23.41 -29.28
CA GLU A 209 20.89 -24.56 -30.17
C GLU A 209 20.90 -24.14 -31.64
N GLN A 210 20.19 -23.06 -31.99
CA GLN A 210 20.21 -22.50 -33.35
C GLN A 210 21.63 -22.05 -33.74
N ILE A 211 22.34 -21.33 -32.88
CA ILE A 211 23.73 -20.89 -33.14
C ILE A 211 24.65 -22.10 -33.35
N LEU A 212 24.59 -23.10 -32.47
CA LEU A 212 25.43 -24.30 -32.58
C LEU A 212 25.08 -25.14 -33.81
N SER A 213 23.80 -25.20 -34.20
CA SER A 213 23.36 -25.93 -35.40
C SER A 213 23.88 -25.27 -36.68
N ALA A 214 23.84 -23.94 -36.78
CA ALA A 214 24.40 -23.20 -37.90
C ALA A 214 25.89 -23.47 -38.07
N ARG A 215 26.64 -23.53 -36.96
CA ARG A 215 28.08 -23.86 -36.98
C ARG A 215 28.37 -25.26 -37.48
N LYS A 216 27.55 -26.25 -37.09
CA LYS A 216 27.68 -27.63 -37.63
C LYS A 216 27.47 -27.69 -39.14
N LEU A 217 26.70 -26.75 -39.70
CA LEU A 217 26.48 -26.61 -41.14
C LEU A 217 27.57 -25.76 -41.84
N GLY A 218 28.62 -25.36 -41.13
CA GLY A 218 29.71 -24.55 -41.68
C GLY A 218 29.42 -23.05 -41.79
N LEU A 219 28.32 -22.57 -41.21
CA LEU A 219 28.01 -21.15 -41.13
C LEU A 219 28.74 -20.54 -39.93
N ILE A 220 29.82 -19.81 -40.21
CA ILE A 220 30.73 -19.24 -39.21
C ILE A 220 30.45 -17.75 -38.95
N GLY A 221 29.67 -17.10 -39.83
CA GLY A 221 29.27 -15.69 -39.70
C GLY A 221 28.00 -15.48 -38.88
N SER A 222 27.38 -14.32 -39.07
CA SER A 222 26.15 -13.89 -38.40
C SER A 222 24.99 -14.89 -38.62
N VAL A 223 24.35 -15.34 -37.54
CA VAL A 223 23.27 -16.35 -37.58
C VAL A 223 21.90 -15.69 -37.38
N LYS A 224 20.93 -15.98 -38.26
CA LYS A 224 19.55 -15.55 -38.07
C LYS A 224 18.85 -16.41 -37.02
N ILE A 225 18.29 -15.77 -35.99
CA ILE A 225 17.61 -16.46 -34.89
C ILE A 225 16.10 -16.29 -35.01
N SER A 226 15.39 -17.42 -34.91
CA SER A 226 13.93 -17.44 -34.92
C SER A 226 13.37 -16.66 -33.73
N GLY A 227 12.48 -15.71 -33.99
CA GLY A 227 11.88 -14.86 -32.96
C GLY A 227 12.70 -13.63 -32.55
N ALA A 228 13.93 -13.46 -33.06
CA ALA A 228 14.76 -12.27 -32.79
C ALA A 228 14.51 -11.10 -33.78
N GLY A 229 13.54 -11.25 -34.69
CA GLY A 229 13.28 -10.26 -35.75
C GLY A 229 14.43 -10.21 -36.75
N ASP A 230 14.90 -9.00 -37.04
CA ASP A 230 16.00 -8.73 -37.98
C ASP A 230 17.39 -8.74 -37.33
N ILE A 231 17.47 -9.01 -36.01
CA ILE A 231 18.75 -9.05 -35.28
C ILE A 231 19.47 -10.36 -35.56
N LEU A 232 20.70 -10.27 -36.05
CA LEU A 232 21.57 -11.42 -36.26
C LEU A 232 22.46 -11.65 -35.04
N ALA A 233 22.70 -12.92 -34.70
CA ALA A 233 23.63 -13.30 -33.65
C ALA A 233 25.06 -13.32 -34.22
N GLU A 234 25.90 -12.43 -33.70
CA GLU A 234 27.29 -12.19 -34.12
C GLU A 234 28.26 -12.83 -33.11
N VAL A 235 28.16 -14.15 -32.97
CA VAL A 235 28.97 -14.88 -31.98
C VAL A 235 30.29 -15.37 -32.60
N PRO A 236 31.46 -15.12 -31.98
CA PRO A 236 32.77 -15.59 -32.45
C PRO A 236 32.85 -17.08 -32.77
N ALA A 237 33.52 -17.41 -33.88
CA ALA A 237 33.62 -18.76 -34.45
C ALA A 237 34.16 -19.82 -33.48
N ASP A 238 35.09 -19.43 -32.61
CA ASP A 238 35.77 -20.25 -31.62
C ASP A 238 34.91 -20.53 -30.38
N MET A 239 33.78 -19.82 -30.22
CA MET A 239 32.93 -19.99 -29.06
C MET A 239 32.29 -21.39 -28.99
N ASN A 240 32.36 -22.05 -27.84
CA ASN A 240 31.77 -23.37 -27.66
C ASN A 240 30.48 -23.31 -26.83
N ALA A 241 29.78 -24.45 -26.75
CA ALA A 241 28.53 -24.57 -26.00
C ALA A 241 28.66 -24.15 -24.52
N SER A 242 29.84 -24.35 -23.90
CA SER A 242 30.04 -24.01 -22.49
C SER A 242 30.14 -22.50 -22.27
N GLN A 243 30.80 -21.78 -23.18
CA GLN A 243 30.86 -20.31 -23.17
C GLN A 243 29.48 -19.69 -23.43
N LEU A 244 28.74 -20.17 -24.43
CA LEU A 244 27.37 -19.71 -24.68
C LEU A 244 26.44 -19.93 -23.47
N ASN A 245 26.55 -21.08 -22.79
CA ASN A 245 25.80 -21.35 -21.56
C ASN A 245 26.28 -20.51 -20.36
N ARG A 246 27.51 -19.99 -20.37
CA ARG A 246 27.96 -19.02 -19.37
C ARG A 246 27.26 -17.67 -19.57
N TYR A 247 27.22 -17.16 -20.80
CA TYR A 247 26.48 -15.92 -21.12
C TYR A 247 24.98 -16.06 -20.88
N ARG A 248 24.38 -17.20 -21.19
CA ARG A 248 22.99 -17.50 -20.83
C ARG A 248 22.73 -17.38 -19.33
N ARG A 249 23.59 -17.98 -18.49
CA ARG A 249 23.46 -17.86 -17.02
C ARG A 249 23.57 -16.40 -16.56
N GLN A 250 24.48 -15.62 -17.14
CA GLN A 250 24.60 -14.18 -16.84
C GLN A 250 23.33 -13.42 -17.23
N PHE A 251 22.80 -13.66 -18.43
CA PHE A 251 21.55 -13.07 -18.90
C PHE A 251 20.36 -13.44 -18.00
N LEU A 252 20.20 -14.73 -17.66
CA LEU A 252 19.12 -15.18 -16.77
C LEU A 252 19.21 -14.52 -15.39
N ASN A 253 20.41 -14.35 -14.84
CA ASN A 253 20.60 -13.67 -13.55
C ASN A 253 20.30 -12.17 -13.65
N TYR A 254 20.73 -11.52 -14.74
CA TYR A 254 20.40 -10.12 -15.02
C TYR A 254 18.89 -9.92 -15.11
N MET A 255 18.19 -10.78 -15.86
CA MET A 255 16.74 -10.75 -15.98
C MET A 255 16.05 -10.96 -14.64
N LYS A 256 16.50 -11.92 -13.80
CA LYS A 256 15.91 -12.13 -12.46
C LYS A 256 16.00 -10.89 -11.56
N LEU A 257 17.10 -10.13 -11.65
CA LEU A 257 17.30 -8.94 -10.83
C LEU A 257 16.55 -7.71 -11.39
N HIS A 258 16.26 -7.68 -12.69
CA HIS A 258 15.76 -6.50 -13.39
C HIS A 258 14.49 -6.77 -14.21
N THR A 259 13.73 -7.81 -13.87
CA THR A 259 12.43 -8.08 -14.51
C THR A 259 11.50 -6.92 -14.21
N THR A 260 11.14 -6.16 -15.24
CA THR A 260 10.09 -5.14 -15.16
C THR A 260 8.82 -5.66 -15.81
N ALA A 261 7.67 -5.11 -15.43
CA ALA A 261 6.35 -5.39 -16.02
C ALA A 261 6.31 -5.37 -17.56
N ALA A 262 7.23 -4.61 -18.15
CA ALA A 262 7.24 -4.27 -19.56
C ALA A 262 7.99 -5.31 -20.43
N VAL A 263 8.71 -6.25 -19.82
CA VAL A 263 9.37 -7.31 -20.58
C VAL A 263 8.38 -8.43 -20.87
N THR A 264 7.98 -8.53 -22.12
CA THR A 264 7.10 -9.58 -22.63
C THR A 264 7.93 -10.74 -23.18
N ILE A 265 7.37 -11.95 -23.13
CA ILE A 265 8.11 -13.18 -23.45
C ILE A 265 8.60 -13.22 -24.91
N ASP A 266 7.87 -12.57 -25.82
CA ASP A 266 8.18 -12.41 -27.24
C ASP A 266 9.46 -11.60 -27.51
N LYS A 267 9.89 -10.77 -26.55
CA LYS A 267 11.11 -9.96 -26.67
C LYS A 267 12.36 -10.68 -26.19
N ILE A 268 12.23 -11.81 -25.51
CA ILE A 268 13.38 -12.54 -24.96
C ILE A 268 14.39 -12.97 -26.04
N PRO A 269 13.99 -13.49 -27.22
CA PRO A 269 14.96 -13.87 -28.24
C PRO A 269 15.82 -12.68 -28.70
N SER A 270 15.22 -11.53 -29.00
CA SER A 270 15.94 -10.35 -29.47
C SER A 270 16.83 -9.75 -28.39
N MET A 271 16.34 -9.66 -27.15
CA MET A 271 17.14 -9.18 -26.00
C MET A 271 18.34 -10.08 -25.72
N PHE A 272 18.16 -11.41 -25.79
CA PHE A 272 19.26 -12.34 -25.55
C PHE A 272 20.31 -12.29 -26.67
N VAL A 273 19.89 -12.16 -27.93
CA VAL A 273 20.82 -11.97 -29.06
C VAL A 273 21.60 -10.67 -28.92
N GLN A 274 20.95 -9.56 -28.57
CA GLN A 274 21.64 -8.30 -28.29
C GLN A 274 22.65 -8.42 -27.13
N PHE A 275 22.26 -9.12 -26.07
CA PHE A 275 23.14 -9.40 -24.94
C PHE A 275 24.37 -10.20 -25.38
N LEU A 276 24.19 -11.25 -26.19
CA LEU A 276 25.31 -12.01 -26.75
C LEU A 276 26.22 -11.11 -27.59
N ASN A 277 25.68 -10.38 -28.55
CA ASN A 277 26.49 -9.50 -29.41
C ASN A 277 27.29 -8.47 -28.60
N SER A 278 26.71 -7.93 -27.52
CA SER A 278 27.38 -6.91 -26.68
C SER A 278 28.43 -7.49 -25.73
N ASN A 279 28.40 -8.80 -25.45
CA ASN A 279 29.26 -9.44 -24.44
C ASN A 279 30.20 -10.49 -25.05
N CYS A 280 30.03 -10.80 -26.33
CA CYS A 280 30.86 -11.71 -27.12
C CYS A 280 31.85 -10.99 -28.03
N GLU A 281 31.96 -9.66 -27.95
CA GLU A 281 33.06 -8.88 -28.58
C GLU A 281 34.44 -9.36 -28.13
#